data_AF-A0ABD0Z936-F1
#
_entry.id   AF-A0ABD0Z936-F1
#
_cell.length_a   1.000
_cell.length_b   1.000
_cell.length_c   1.000
_cell.angle_alpha   90.00
_cell.angle_beta   90.00
_cell.angle_gamma   90.00
#
_symmetry.space_group_name_H-M   'P 1'
#
loop_
_entity.id
_entity.type
_entity.pdbx_description
1 polymer ?
#
loop_
_entity_poly.entity_id
_entity_poly.type
_entity_poly.pdbx_seq_one_letter_code
_entity_poly.pdbx_strand_id
1 'polypeptide(L)'
;MLTTRIRFCNHLIIPCCSHVLLRKSMDQPRLSWNYNYGTCGRDLNENLLASPEKVAQDQVLAFKTAFWFWTTNVRTSFKSGFGATIRAVNSRECSGGDSTAKAANRIKYFQDYCGKLQVEPGENLTC
;
A
#
# COMPACT_ATOMS: atom_id res chain seq x y z
N MET A 1 -21.56 4.48 -23.89
CA MET A 1 -20.14 4.87 -24.10
C MET A 1 -19.67 5.69 -22.90
N LEU A 2 -19.05 5.05 -21.91
CA LEU A 2 -18.41 5.75 -20.79
C LEU A 2 -16.96 5.30 -20.74
N THR A 3 -16.09 6.16 -21.27
CA THR A 3 -14.63 6.06 -21.27
C THR A 3 -14.13 6.15 -19.84
N THR A 4 -13.92 5.01 -19.19
CA THR A 4 -13.35 4.96 -17.85
C THR A 4 -11.83 5.05 -17.97
N ARG A 5 -11.29 6.27 -17.85
CA ARG A 5 -9.84 6.50 -17.78
C ARG A 5 -9.24 5.76 -16.58
N ILE A 6 -8.20 4.98 -16.85
CA ILE A 6 -7.34 4.37 -15.84
C ILE A 6 -6.66 5.50 -15.05
N ARG A 7 -6.94 5.64 -13.73
CA ARG A 7 -6.35 6.72 -12.92
C ARG A 7 -4.91 6.44 -12.44
N PHE A 8 -4.39 5.22 -12.63
CA PHE A 8 -3.04 4.82 -12.18
C PHE A 8 -2.39 3.78 -13.14
N CYS A 9 -2.27 4.12 -14.43
CA CYS A 9 -1.49 3.34 -15.42
C CYS A 9 -0.43 4.27 -16.03
N ASN A 10 0.84 3.87 -15.94
CA ASN A 10 1.92 4.48 -16.71
C ASN A 10 2.25 3.56 -17.89
N HIS A 11 1.98 4.02 -19.11
CA HIS A 11 2.15 3.25 -20.35
C HIS A 11 3.60 3.08 -20.80
N LEU A 12 4.56 3.75 -20.16
CA LEU A 12 5.94 3.82 -20.63
C LEU A 12 6.82 2.62 -20.21
N ILE A 13 6.29 1.68 -19.41
CA ILE A 13 7.11 0.58 -18.84
C ILE A 13 6.49 -0.81 -19.07
N ILE A 14 5.15 -0.96 -19.08
CA ILE A 14 4.45 -2.25 -19.33
C ILE A 14 3.07 -1.97 -19.95
N PRO A 15 2.62 -2.70 -21.00
CA PRO A 15 1.28 -2.49 -21.59
C PRO A 15 0.15 -2.87 -20.61
N CYS A 16 -0.77 -1.94 -20.37
CA CYS A 16 -1.98 -2.17 -19.56
C CYS A 16 -2.99 -3.00 -20.39
N CYS A 17 -3.26 -4.24 -19.96
CA CYS A 17 -4.31 -5.07 -20.55
C CYS A 17 -5.69 -4.54 -20.16
N SER A 18 -6.60 -4.54 -21.13
CA SER A 18 -7.89 -3.87 -21.12
C SER A 18 -8.89 -4.55 -20.16
N HIS A 19 -9.65 -3.72 -19.43
CA HIS A 19 -10.90 -4.06 -18.73
C HIS A 19 -10.84 -4.92 -17.45
N VAL A 20 -9.99 -4.56 -16.49
CA VAL A 20 -10.21 -5.02 -15.10
C VAL A 20 -10.29 -3.85 -14.13
N LEU A 21 -11.47 -3.68 -13.55
CA LEU A 21 -11.78 -2.72 -12.51
C LEU A 21 -10.96 -3.07 -11.26
N LEU A 22 -9.99 -2.22 -10.89
CA LEU A 22 -9.42 -2.23 -9.54
C LEU A 22 -10.53 -1.81 -8.56
N ARG A 23 -11.35 -2.76 -8.12
CA ARG A 23 -12.36 -2.52 -7.09
C ARG A 23 -11.62 -2.11 -5.81
N LYS A 24 -12.07 -0.99 -5.27
CA LYS A 24 -11.68 -0.45 -3.96
C LYS A 24 -12.14 -1.42 -2.87
N SER A 25 -11.38 -2.47 -2.56
CA SER A 25 -11.52 -3.17 -1.29
C SER A 25 -10.86 -2.30 -0.21
N MET A 26 -11.70 -1.74 0.66
CA MET A 26 -11.24 -1.10 1.89
C MET A 26 -10.89 -2.22 2.87
N ASP A 27 -9.69 -2.18 3.44
CA ASP A 27 -9.18 -2.96 4.60
C ASP A 27 -7.83 -3.67 4.40
N GLN A 28 -7.17 -3.51 3.26
CA GLN A 28 -5.80 -4.02 3.05
C GLN A 28 -4.90 -2.94 2.43
N PRO A 29 -3.55 -3.02 2.62
CA PRO A 29 -2.61 -2.13 1.96
C PRO A 29 -2.94 -2.02 0.48
N ARG A 30 -3.17 -0.78 0.04
CA ARG A 30 -3.61 -0.49 -1.32
C ARG A 30 -2.45 -0.69 -2.29
N LEU A 31 -2.20 -1.94 -2.71
CA LEU A 31 -1.35 -2.17 -3.87
C LEU A 31 -1.98 -1.41 -5.04
N SER A 32 -1.29 -0.37 -5.48
CA SER A 32 -1.75 0.56 -6.52
C SER A 32 -0.73 0.51 -7.66
N TRP A 33 -1.17 0.80 -8.88
CA TRP A 33 -0.37 0.76 -10.11
C TRP A 33 0.02 -0.63 -10.64
N ASN A 34 -0.08 -0.81 -11.95
CA ASN A 34 0.24 -2.04 -12.69
C ASN A 34 1.64 -2.59 -12.41
N TYR A 35 2.66 -1.72 -12.28
CA TYR A 35 4.03 -2.18 -12.02
C TYR A 35 4.14 -2.95 -10.69
N ASN A 36 3.41 -2.54 -9.64
CA ASN A 36 3.41 -3.25 -8.36
C ASN A 36 2.72 -4.62 -8.48
N TYR A 37 1.62 -4.72 -9.24
CA TYR A 37 0.97 -6.02 -9.49
C TYR A 37 1.86 -6.97 -10.30
N GLY A 38 2.63 -6.44 -11.26
CA GLY A 38 3.55 -7.24 -12.07
C GLY A 38 4.74 -7.79 -11.30
N THR A 39 5.41 -6.96 -10.50
CA THR A 39 6.54 -7.40 -9.67
C THR A 39 6.08 -8.27 -8.51
N CYS A 40 5.02 -7.86 -7.79
CA CYS A 40 4.46 -8.65 -6.70
C CYS A 40 3.95 -10.01 -7.19
N GLY A 41 3.24 -10.04 -8.32
CA GLY A 41 2.77 -11.27 -8.93
C GLY A 41 3.92 -12.22 -9.29
N ARG A 42 5.00 -11.69 -9.87
CA ARG A 42 6.19 -12.50 -10.17
C ARG A 42 6.81 -13.11 -8.91
N ASP A 43 6.98 -12.32 -7.86
CA ASP A 43 7.63 -12.77 -6.62
C ASP A 43 6.75 -13.75 -5.82
N LEU A 44 5.43 -13.66 -5.97
CA LEU A 44 4.45 -14.57 -5.35
C LEU A 44 4.05 -15.74 -6.25
N ASN A 45 4.60 -15.84 -7.47
CA ASN A 45 4.21 -16.80 -8.50
C ASN A 45 2.70 -16.76 -8.81
N GLU A 46 2.14 -15.56 -8.89
CA GLU A 46 0.73 -15.26 -9.19
C GLU A 46 0.59 -14.28 -10.36
N ASN A 47 -0.37 -14.51 -11.26
CA ASN A 47 -0.62 -13.59 -12.37
C ASN A 47 -1.53 -12.43 -11.95
N LEU A 48 -1.03 -11.56 -11.08
CA LEU A 48 -1.79 -10.42 -10.54
C LEU A 48 -2.02 -9.29 -11.57
N LEU A 49 -1.31 -9.29 -12.70
CA LEU A 49 -1.58 -8.37 -13.81
C LEU A 49 -2.84 -8.75 -14.58
N ALA A 50 -3.06 -10.05 -14.80
CA ALA A 50 -4.26 -10.54 -15.48
C ALA A 50 -5.47 -10.67 -14.53
N SER A 51 -5.22 -10.95 -13.25
CA SER A 51 -6.26 -11.23 -12.26
C SER A 51 -6.04 -10.46 -10.94
N PRO A 52 -6.06 -9.10 -10.95
CA PRO A 52 -5.86 -8.29 -9.75
C PRO A 52 -6.96 -8.49 -8.69
N GLU A 53 -8.17 -8.92 -9.09
CA GLU A 53 -9.29 -9.21 -8.20
C GLU A 53 -9.03 -10.34 -7.21
N LYS A 54 -8.09 -11.25 -7.52
CA LYS A 54 -7.69 -12.33 -6.60
C LYS A 54 -7.23 -11.79 -5.25
N VAL A 55 -6.55 -10.64 -5.25
CA VAL A 55 -6.07 -9.97 -4.03
C VAL A 55 -7.23 -9.59 -3.10
N ALA A 56 -8.42 -9.32 -3.65
CA ALA A 56 -9.60 -8.98 -2.86
C ALA A 56 -10.46 -10.21 -2.48
N GLN A 57 -10.23 -11.37 -3.10
CA GLN A 57 -11.02 -12.59 -2.90
C GLN A 57 -10.31 -13.61 -2.01
N ASP A 58 -8.98 -13.62 -2.03
CA ASP A 58 -8.14 -14.52 -1.24
C ASP A 58 -7.43 -13.75 -0.13
N GLN A 59 -7.83 -14.03 1.12
CA GLN A 59 -7.24 -13.41 2.31
C GLN A 59 -5.74 -13.70 2.46
N VAL A 60 -5.28 -14.90 2.10
CA VAL A 60 -3.87 -15.30 2.21
C VAL A 60 -3.06 -14.52 1.17
N LEU A 61 -3.58 -14.39 -0.05
CA LEU A 61 -2.96 -13.58 -1.09
C LEU A 61 -2.96 -12.09 -0.72
N ALA A 62 -4.03 -11.59 -0.12
CA ALA A 62 -4.10 -10.21 0.38
C ALA A 62 -2.98 -9.93 1.39
N PHE A 63 -2.79 -10.82 2.38
CA PHE A 63 -1.70 -10.67 3.36
C PHE A 63 -0.31 -10.82 2.72
N LYS A 64 -0.12 -11.74 1.78
CA LYS A 64 1.15 -11.90 1.06
C LYS A 64 1.52 -10.62 0.29
N THR A 65 0.57 -10.02 -0.43
CA THR A 65 0.79 -8.79 -1.20
C THR A 65 1.07 -7.59 -0.29
N ALA A 66 0.34 -7.47 0.82
CA ALA A 66 0.57 -6.50 1.88
C ALA A 66 2.00 -6.59 2.46
N PHE A 67 2.41 -7.81 2.82
CA PHE A 67 3.74 -8.06 3.40
C PHE A 67 4.85 -7.81 2.38
N TRP A 68 4.67 -8.27 1.13
CA TRP A 68 5.59 -7.98 0.03
C TRP A 68 5.81 -6.47 -0.15
N PHE A 69 4.72 -5.69 -0.17
CA PHE A 69 4.82 -4.24 -0.31
C PHE A 69 5.62 -3.63 0.85
N TRP A 70 5.35 -4.08 2.08
CA TRP A 70 6.08 -3.63 3.28
C TRP A 70 7.58 -3.94 3.18
N THR A 71 7.95 -5.18 2.87
CA THR A 71 9.36 -5.58 2.80
C THR A 71 10.13 -4.88 1.70
N THR A 72 9.48 -4.62 0.57
CA THR A 72 10.11 -4.03 -0.62
C THR A 72 10.20 -2.51 -0.56
N ASN A 73 9.18 -1.82 -0.04
CA ASN A 73 9.07 -0.37 -0.17
C ASN A 73 9.14 0.40 1.15
N VAL A 74 8.86 -0.23 2.29
CA VAL A 74 8.63 0.48 3.55
C VAL A 74 9.63 0.10 4.65
N ARG A 75 10.01 -1.17 4.72
CA ARG A 75 10.83 -1.75 5.81
C ARG A 75 12.13 -0.98 6.05
N THR A 76 12.79 -0.51 5.00
CA THR A 76 14.05 0.24 5.10
C THR A 76 13.87 1.58 5.82
N SER A 77 12.74 2.25 5.62
CA SER A 77 12.41 3.54 6.25
C SER A 77 12.08 3.42 7.74
N PHE A 78 11.69 2.24 8.23
CA PHE A 78 11.33 2.04 9.64
C PHE A 78 12.51 2.32 10.59
N LYS A 79 13.75 2.17 10.12
CA LYS A 79 14.97 2.55 10.89
C LYS A 79 15.00 4.03 11.27
N SER A 80 14.27 4.88 10.55
CA SER A 80 14.16 6.32 10.80
C SER A 80 12.89 6.69 11.57
N GLY A 81 12.15 5.70 12.10
CA GLY A 81 10.91 5.89 12.85
C GLY A 81 9.64 5.67 12.03
N PHE A 82 8.50 5.63 12.73
CA PHE A 82 7.22 5.31 12.12
C PHE A 82 6.76 6.39 11.11
N GLY A 83 7.04 7.67 11.36
CA GLY A 83 6.71 8.75 10.43
C GLY A 83 7.37 8.61 9.06
N ALA A 84 8.60 8.08 9.01
CA ALA A 84 9.28 7.76 7.75
C ALA A 84 8.55 6.66 6.97
N THR A 85 7.90 5.71 7.65
CA THR A 85 7.08 4.68 6.99
C THR A 85 5.78 5.25 6.43
N ILE A 86 5.15 6.21 7.12
CA ILE A 86 3.97 6.93 6.59
C ILE A 86 4.36 7.64 5.29
N ARG A 87 5.52 8.30 5.27
CA ARG A 87 6.05 8.97 4.09
C ARG A 87 6.35 7.99 2.95
N ALA A 88 6.90 6.81 3.25
CA ALA A 88 7.15 5.75 2.26
C ALA A 88 5.85 5.16 1.68
N VAL A 89 4.80 5.02 2.49
CA VAL A 89 3.47 4.56 2.05
C VAL A 89 2.77 5.61 1.20
N ASN A 90 2.75 6.87 1.66
CA ASN A 90 2.11 7.98 0.97
C ASN A 90 2.62 9.33 1.48
N SER A 91 3.66 9.86 0.83
CA SER A 91 4.31 11.13 1.20
C SER A 91 3.37 12.35 1.24
N ARG A 92 2.24 12.29 0.52
CA ARG A 92 1.23 13.37 0.51
C ARG A 92 0.52 13.54 1.85
N GLU A 93 0.52 12.52 2.73
CA GLU A 93 -0.05 12.62 4.07
C GLU A 93 0.81 13.45 5.03
N CYS A 94 2.06 13.71 4.66
CA CYS A 94 3.06 14.43 5.45
C CYS A 94 3.26 15.89 4.99
N SER A 95 2.34 16.44 4.18
CA SER A 95 2.52 17.75 3.50
C SER A 95 1.59 18.85 4.03
N GLY A 96 0.89 18.62 5.16
CA GLY A 96 -0.03 19.58 5.81
C GLY A 96 -1.48 19.59 5.26
N GLY A 97 -2.38 20.34 5.90
CA GLY A 97 -3.81 20.40 5.57
C GLY A 97 -4.60 19.14 5.98
N ASP A 98 -5.74 18.82 5.34
CA ASP A 98 -6.54 17.62 5.67
C ASP A 98 -5.77 16.28 5.53
N SER A 99 -4.61 16.32 4.89
CA SER A 99 -3.72 15.17 4.71
C SER A 99 -3.06 14.70 6.01
N THR A 100 -2.87 15.58 7.02
CA THR A 100 -2.33 15.20 8.33
C THR A 100 -3.31 14.41 9.17
N ALA A 101 -4.63 14.53 8.96
CA ALA A 101 -5.60 13.70 9.68
C ALA A 101 -5.42 12.20 9.38
N LYS A 102 -4.98 11.86 8.16
CA LYS A 102 -4.67 10.47 7.78
C LYS A 102 -3.38 9.98 8.44
N ALA A 103 -2.33 10.80 8.43
CA ALA A 103 -1.08 10.50 9.14
C ALA A 103 -1.34 10.32 10.65
N ALA A 104 -2.13 11.21 11.26
CA ALA A 104 -2.52 11.13 12.67
C ALA A 104 -3.27 9.83 13.00
N ASN A 105 -4.20 9.40 12.15
CA ASN A 105 -4.90 8.12 12.33
C ASN A 105 -3.94 6.92 12.25
N ARG A 106 -2.96 6.94 11.35
CA ARG A 106 -1.93 5.88 11.29
C ARG A 106 -1.12 5.81 12.57
N ILE A 107 -0.69 6.97 13.09
CA ILE A 107 0.07 7.06 14.34
C ILE A 107 -0.77 6.53 15.51
N LYS A 108 -2.05 6.90 15.58
CA LYS A 108 -2.96 6.42 16.61
C LYS A 108 -3.07 4.89 16.62
N TYR A 109 -3.27 4.26 15.46
CA TYR A 109 -3.32 2.79 15.38
C TYR A 109 -1.98 2.15 15.73
N PHE A 110 -0.86 2.74 15.29
CA PHE A 110 0.47 2.24 15.63
C PHE A 110 0.71 2.25 17.14
N GLN A 111 0.39 3.36 17.82
CA GLN A 111 0.51 3.49 19.27
C GLN A 111 -0.40 2.51 20.02
N ASP A 112 -1.64 2.33 19.56
CA ASP A 112 -2.57 1.35 20.13
C ASP A 112 -2.01 -0.09 20.02
N TYR A 113 -1.46 -0.46 18.86
CA TYR A 113 -0.83 -1.77 18.68
C TYR A 113 0.44 -1.94 19.51
N CYS A 114 1.29 -0.90 19.60
CA CYS A 114 2.46 -0.92 20.49
C CYS A 114 2.06 -1.16 21.96
N GLY A 115 1.00 -0.48 22.43
CA GLY A 115 0.46 -0.70 23.77
C GLY A 115 -0.05 -2.12 23.99
N LYS A 116 -0.80 -2.68 23.02
CA LYS A 116 -1.29 -4.07 23.08
C LYS A 116 -0.17 -5.11 23.07
N LEU A 117 0.92 -4.83 22.34
CA LEU A 117 2.09 -5.70 22.23
C LEU A 117 3.12 -5.44 23.35
N GLN A 118 2.88 -4.49 24.25
CA GLN A 118 3.78 -4.10 25.34
C GLN A 118 5.19 -3.73 24.85
N VAL A 119 5.25 -2.99 23.74
CA VAL A 119 6.50 -2.45 23.17
C VAL A 119 6.45 -0.94 23.10
N GLU A 120 7.59 -0.29 23.34
CA GLU A 120 7.69 1.16 23.18
C GLU A 120 7.57 1.55 21.70
N PRO A 121 6.72 2.54 21.34
CA PRO A 121 6.53 2.97 19.96
C PRO A 121 7.76 3.68 19.38
N GLY A 122 8.69 4.12 20.23
CA GLY A 122 9.90 4.83 19.85
C GLY A 122 9.66 6.29 19.44
N GLU A 123 10.71 6.91 18.91
CA GLU A 123 10.70 8.31 18.48
C GLU A 123 10.32 8.45 16.99
N ASN A 124 10.20 9.71 16.51
CA ASN A 124 9.93 10.03 15.11
C ASN A 124 8.63 9.40 14.55
N LEU A 125 7.55 9.48 15.33
CA LEU A 125 6.25 8.95 14.95
C LEU A 125 5.54 9.79 13.88
N THR A 126 5.82 11.09 13.84
CA THR A 126 5.16 12.04 12.95
C THR A 126 5.89 12.23 11.63
N CYS A 127 5.11 12.61 10.63
CA CYS A 127 5.51 13.27 9.41
C CYS A 127 4.42 14.31 9.11
#